data_AF-A0A367M0D5-F1
#
_entry.id   AF-A0A367M0D5-F1
#
_cell.length_a   1.000
_cell.length_b   1.000
_cell.length_c   1.000
_cell.angle_alpha   90.00
_cell.angle_beta   90.00
_cell.angle_gamma   90.00
#
_symmetry.space_group_name_H-M   'P 1'
#
loop_
_entity.id
_entity.type
_entity.pdbx_description
1 polymer ?
#
loop_
_entity_poly.entity_id
_entity_poly.type
_entity_poly.pdbx_seq_one_letter_code
_entity_poly.pdbx_strand_id
1 'polypeptide(L)'
;MSLQWWRDTCREADPQMRRRAAERQDRLTKPRGSLGRLEQVAIDLAALQGRERPSLERIWVTVFAGDHGVVAEGISAYPQAVTGEMLRNFVRGGAAI
;
A
#
# COMPACT_ATOMS: atom_id res chain seq x y z
N MET A 1 15.39 6.81 -19.87
CA MET A 1 15.00 5.77 -18.89
C MET A 1 14.69 4.50 -19.65
N SER A 2 15.16 3.33 -19.20
CA SER A 2 14.83 2.04 -19.81
C SER A 2 13.34 1.75 -19.67
N LEU A 3 12.70 1.26 -20.74
CA LEU A 3 11.30 0.80 -20.74
C LEU A 3 11.09 -0.51 -19.98
N GLN A 4 12.17 -1.13 -19.48
CA GLN A 4 12.15 -2.42 -18.79
C GLN A 4 12.51 -2.31 -17.30
N TRP A 5 12.39 -1.13 -16.70
CA TRP A 5 12.69 -0.90 -15.27
C TRP A 5 11.99 -1.89 -14.33
N TRP A 6 10.83 -2.42 -14.73
CA TRP A 6 10.06 -3.41 -13.96
C TRP A 6 10.74 -4.78 -13.85
N ARG A 7 11.81 -5.01 -14.63
CA ARG A 7 12.65 -6.22 -14.54
C ARG A 7 13.80 -6.05 -13.56
N ASP A 8 14.12 -4.83 -13.17
CA ASP A 8 15.20 -4.56 -12.22
C ASP A 8 14.80 -5.05 -10.83
N THR A 9 15.77 -5.53 -10.05
CA THR A 9 15.51 -5.96 -8.67
C THR A 9 15.00 -4.78 -7.84
N CYS A 10 13.92 -5.01 -7.10
CA CYS A 10 13.41 -4.04 -6.14
C CYS A 10 14.51 -3.63 -5.16
N ARG A 11 14.57 -2.34 -4.85
CA ARG A 11 15.45 -1.83 -3.80
C ARG A 11 15.06 -2.45 -2.46
N GLU A 12 16.04 -2.93 -1.72
CA GLU A 12 15.84 -3.41 -0.35
C GLU A 12 15.53 -2.27 0.62
N ALA A 13 14.79 -2.56 1.67
CA ALA A 13 14.52 -1.61 2.74
C ALA A 13 15.81 -1.30 3.52
N ASP A 14 16.02 -0.03 3.90
CA ASP A 14 17.26 0.41 4.54
C ASP A 14 17.39 -0.15 5.99
N PRO A 15 18.37 -1.03 6.25
CA PRO A 15 18.55 -1.65 7.57
C PRO A 15 19.07 -0.65 8.63
N GLN A 16 19.79 0.40 8.23
CA GLN A 16 20.26 1.43 9.15
C GLN A 16 19.09 2.30 9.61
N MET A 17 18.17 2.67 8.70
CA MET A 17 16.98 3.44 9.06
C MET A 17 16.00 2.64 9.89
N ARG A 18 15.86 1.33 9.60
CA ARG A 18 15.11 0.40 10.46
C ARG A 18 15.63 0.45 11.90
N ARG A 19 16.95 0.32 12.10
CA ARG A 19 17.57 0.34 13.44
C ARG A 19 17.38 1.68 14.14
N ARG A 20 17.67 2.80 13.46
CA ARG A 20 17.51 4.14 14.01
C ARG A 20 16.06 4.44 14.41
N ALA A 21 15.09 4.03 13.59
CA ALA A 21 13.68 4.19 13.91
C ALA A 21 13.26 3.37 15.15
N ALA A 22 13.77 2.15 15.29
CA ALA A 22 13.52 1.31 16.46
C ALA A 22 14.10 1.93 17.74
N GLU A 23 15.36 2.36 17.70
CA GLU A 23 16.01 3.08 18.81
C GLU A 23 15.24 4.35 19.19
N ARG A 24 14.71 5.07 18.19
CA ARG A 24 13.89 6.25 18.43
C ARG A 24 12.57 5.89 19.12
N GLN A 25 11.89 4.82 18.71
CA GLN A 25 10.65 4.36 19.35
C GLN A 25 10.86 4.02 20.82
N ASP A 26 11.99 3.42 21.16
CA ASP A 26 12.38 3.07 22.53
C ASP A 26 12.66 4.28 23.43
N ARG A 27 12.99 5.45 22.85
CA ARG A 27 13.33 6.69 23.57
C ARG A 27 12.17 7.67 23.72
N LEU A 28 11.02 7.40 23.10
CA LEU A 28 9.85 8.28 23.22
C LEU A 28 9.25 8.20 24.63
N THR A 29 8.55 9.25 25.05
CA THR A 29 7.79 9.29 26.31
C THR A 29 6.55 8.40 26.23
N LYS A 30 6.78 7.08 26.26
CA LYS A 30 5.78 6.01 26.28
C LYS A 30 6.42 4.75 26.89
N PRO A 31 5.66 3.84 27.53
CA PRO A 31 6.19 2.52 27.84
C PRO A 31 6.64 1.81 26.56
N ARG A 32 7.76 1.08 26.60
CA ARG A 32 8.27 0.35 25.43
C ARG A 32 7.21 -0.61 24.91
N GLY A 33 6.97 -0.60 23.60
CA GLY A 33 5.98 -1.44 22.94
C GLY A 33 4.51 -1.06 23.17
N SER A 34 4.20 0.01 23.91
CA SER A 34 2.82 0.35 24.26
C SER A 34 1.93 0.72 23.07
N LEU A 35 2.50 1.07 21.91
CA LEU A 35 1.73 1.36 20.69
C LEU A 35 1.65 0.16 19.74
N GLY A 36 2.24 -0.99 20.10
CA GLY A 36 2.16 -2.24 19.36
C GLY A 36 2.47 -2.08 17.87
N ARG A 37 1.50 -2.44 17.03
CA ARG A 37 1.63 -2.40 15.56
C ARG A 37 1.95 -1.00 15.00
N LEU A 38 1.56 0.08 15.68
CA LEU A 38 1.88 1.44 15.22
C LEU A 38 3.39 1.73 15.27
N GLU A 39 4.11 1.16 16.24
CA GLU A 39 5.58 1.29 16.31
C GLU A 39 6.21 0.57 15.12
N GLN A 40 5.74 -0.65 14.84
CA GLN A 40 6.23 -1.47 13.75
C GLN A 40 6.01 -0.82 12.38
N VAL A 41 4.81 -0.26 12.13
CA VAL A 41 4.49 0.46 10.90
C VAL A 41 5.42 1.67 10.71
N ALA A 42 5.70 2.43 11.78
CA ALA A 42 6.63 3.55 11.70
C ALA A 42 8.07 3.09 11.38
N ILE A 43 8.53 1.98 11.96
CA ILE A 43 9.86 1.41 11.69
C ILE A 43 9.96 0.91 10.25
N ASP A 44 8.93 0.22 9.74
CA ASP A 44 8.91 -0.29 8.37
C ASP A 44 8.88 0.84 7.35
N LEU A 45 8.07 1.87 7.58
CA LEU A 45 8.06 3.07 6.73
C LEU A 45 9.40 3.80 6.73
N ALA A 46 10.09 3.86 7.88
CA ALA A 46 11.41 4.48 7.97
C ALA A 46 12.43 3.74 7.08
N ALA A 47 12.41 2.41 7.12
CA ALA A 47 13.28 1.57 6.31
C ALA A 47 12.95 1.68 4.81
N LEU A 48 11.66 1.63 4.44
CA LEU A 48 11.21 1.74 3.05
C LEU A 48 11.49 3.11 2.43
N GLN A 49 11.40 4.18 3.23
CA GLN A 49 11.61 5.55 2.77
C GLN A 49 13.06 6.03 2.95
N GLY A 50 13.94 5.22 3.54
CA GLY A 50 15.33 5.60 3.78
C GLY A 50 15.49 6.81 4.70
N ARG A 51 14.60 6.98 5.69
CA ARG A 51 14.65 8.10 6.65
C ARG A 51 14.14 7.71 8.03
N GLU A 52 14.78 8.22 9.08
CA GLU A 52 14.41 7.90 10.48
C GLU A 52 13.00 8.34 10.86
N ARG A 53 12.51 9.46 10.29
CA ARG A 53 11.18 10.02 10.55
C ARG A 53 10.36 9.97 9.26
N PRO A 54 9.65 8.87 8.99
CA PRO A 54 8.84 8.76 7.79
C PRO A 54 7.63 9.70 7.83
N SER A 55 7.11 10.06 6.65
CA SER A 55 5.89 10.83 6.45
C SER A 55 5.07 10.23 5.30
N LEU A 56 3.77 10.49 5.31
CA LEU A 56 2.82 10.04 4.31
C LEU A 56 2.00 11.26 3.87
N GLU A 57 2.50 11.98 2.88
CA GLU A 57 1.86 13.22 2.39
C GLU A 57 1.06 13.00 1.11
N ARG A 58 1.46 12.02 0.30
CA ARG A 58 0.84 11.69 -0.98
C ARG A 58 0.58 10.19 -1.05
N ILE A 59 -0.65 9.81 -0.72
CA ILE A 59 -1.11 8.42 -0.76
C ILE A 59 -1.89 8.20 -2.04
N TRP A 60 -1.61 7.10 -2.72
CA TRP A 60 -2.26 6.72 -3.96
C TRP A 60 -2.85 5.32 -3.81
N VAL A 61 -4.09 5.17 -4.25
CA VAL A 61 -4.73 3.88 -4.46
C VAL A 61 -4.88 3.70 -5.96
N THR A 62 -4.34 2.61 -6.51
CA THR A 62 -4.50 2.28 -7.94
C THR A 62 -5.47 1.12 -8.07
N VAL A 63 -6.58 1.35 -8.77
CA VAL A 63 -7.62 0.34 -9.02
C VAL A 63 -7.45 -0.19 -10.44
N PHE A 64 -7.25 -1.50 -10.57
CA PHE A 64 -7.24 -2.20 -11.85
C PHE A 64 -8.58 -2.92 -12.02
N ALA A 65 -9.24 -2.73 -13.16
CA ALA A 65 -10.50 -3.37 -13.48
C ALA A 65 -10.41 -4.06 -14.84
N GLY A 66 -10.97 -5.26 -14.92
CA GLY A 66 -11.03 -6.05 -16.15
C GLY A 66 -12.10 -7.12 -16.03
N ASP A 67 -12.74 -7.42 -17.14
CA ASP A 67 -13.72 -8.49 -17.23
C ASP A 67 -13.05 -9.84 -17.49
N HIS A 68 -13.76 -10.91 -17.15
CA HIS A 68 -13.34 -12.28 -17.39
C HIS A 68 -14.42 -13.01 -18.18
N GLY A 69 -14.04 -13.63 -19.31
CA GLY A 69 -15.00 -14.29 -20.21
C GLY A 69 -15.74 -15.48 -19.58
N VAL A 70 -15.15 -16.10 -18.55
CA VAL A 70 -15.77 -17.21 -17.80
C VAL A 70 -17.10 -16.84 -17.12
N VAL A 71 -17.43 -15.55 -17.02
CA VAL A 71 -18.76 -15.10 -16.59
C VAL A 71 -19.88 -15.70 -17.45
N ALA A 72 -19.61 -16.02 -18.73
CA ALA A 72 -20.57 -16.69 -19.61
C ALA A 72 -21.05 -18.06 -19.09
N GLU A 73 -20.28 -18.72 -18.23
CA GLU A 73 -20.63 -20.00 -17.60
C GLU A 73 -21.62 -19.86 -16.43
N GLY A 74 -22.12 -18.64 -16.15
CA GLY A 74 -23.10 -18.40 -15.09
C GLY A 74 -22.55 -18.54 -13.66
N ILE A 75 -21.23 -18.55 -13.50
CA ILE A 75 -20.55 -18.74 -12.20
C ILE A 75 -20.43 -17.45 -11.35
N SER A 76 -20.75 -16.29 -11.94
CA SER A 76 -20.63 -14.99 -11.27
C SER A 76 -21.91 -14.61 -10.53
N ALA A 77 -21.77 -14.02 -9.35
CA ALA A 77 -22.89 -13.46 -8.58
C ALA A 77 -23.52 -12.22 -9.21
N TYR A 78 -22.81 -11.54 -10.11
CA TYR A 78 -23.25 -10.32 -10.78
C TYR A 78 -23.02 -10.39 -12.30
N PRO A 79 -23.86 -9.73 -13.11
CA PRO A 79 -23.65 -9.60 -14.55
C PRO A 79 -22.33 -8.89 -14.89
N GLN A 80 -21.73 -9.22 -16.03
CA GLN A 80 -20.48 -8.62 -16.50
C GLN A 80 -20.54 -7.07 -16.59
N ALA A 81 -21.71 -6.52 -16.92
CA ALA A 81 -21.90 -5.07 -17.03
C ALA A 81 -21.59 -4.29 -15.73
N VAL A 82 -21.64 -4.95 -14.57
CA VAL A 82 -21.38 -4.34 -13.26
C VAL A 82 -19.95 -3.82 -13.15
N THR A 83 -18.96 -4.42 -13.83
CA THR A 83 -17.58 -3.91 -13.85
C THR A 83 -17.53 -2.46 -14.35
N GLY A 84 -18.19 -2.19 -15.49
CA GLY A 84 -18.26 -0.85 -16.07
C GLY A 84 -19.11 0.14 -15.26
N GLU A 85 -20.12 -0.35 -14.53
CA GLU A 85 -20.91 0.46 -13.61
C GLU A 85 -20.11 0.86 -12.37
N MET A 86 -19.35 -0.07 -11.78
CA MET A 86 -18.48 0.20 -10.64
C MET A 86 -17.35 1.15 -11.00
N LEU A 87 -16.76 1.03 -12.19
CA LEU A 87 -15.79 2.01 -12.71
C LEU A 87 -16.39 3.42 -12.77
N ARG A 88 -17.61 3.57 -13.26
CA ARG A 88 -18.33 4.86 -13.23
C ARG A 88 -18.55 5.35 -11.80
N ASN A 89 -18.84 4.44 -10.86
CA ASN A 89 -19.01 4.78 -9.45
C ASN A 89 -17.69 5.25 -8.79
N PHE A 90 -16.56 4.60 -9.10
CA PHE A 90 -15.22 5.02 -8.65
C PHE A 90 -14.89 6.44 -9.12
N VAL A 91 -15.07 6.72 -10.42
CA VAL A 91 -14.80 8.05 -10.98
C VAL A 91 -15.67 9.14 -10.34
N ARG A 92 -16.89 8.79 -9.91
CA ARG A 92 -17.82 9.70 -9.24
C ARG A 92 -17.58 9.82 -7.73
N GLY A 93 -16.65 9.05 -7.15
CA GLY A 93 -16.38 9.04 -5.71
C GLY A 93 -17.46 8.39 -4.85
N GLY A 94 -18.38 7.62 -5.44
CA GLY A 94 -19.47 6.95 -4.72
C GLY A 94 -19.18 5.51 -4.30
N ALA A 95 -18.01 4.98 -4.68
CA ALA A 95 -17.58 3.64 -4.31
C ALA A 95 -16.72 3.67 -3.04
N ALA A 96 -16.87 2.66 -2.19
CA ALA A 96 -16.03 2.51 -0.99
C ALA A 96 -14.68 1.90 -1.36
N ILE A 97 -13.61 2.72 -1.32
CA ILE A 97 -12.18 2.37 -1.46
C ILE A 97 -11.30 3.31 -0.65
#